data_AF-A0A921BB21-F1
#
_entry.id   AF-A0A921BB21-F1
#
_cell.length_a   1.000
_cell.length_b   1.000
_cell.length_c   1.000
_cell.angle_alpha   90.00
_cell.angle_beta   90.00
_cell.angle_gamma   90.00
#
_symmetry.space_group_name_H-M   'P 1'
#
loop_
_entity.id
_entity.type
_entity.pdbx_description
1 polymer ?
#
loop_
_entity_poly.entity_id
_entity_poly.type
_entity_poly.pdbx_seq_one_letter_code
_entity_poly.pdbx_strand_id
1 'polypeptide(L)' 'MRVSESVRLGSSGQALNALQKVVDRATVGVSAEAVGALESLLKKTVEYSKTRKQFGTVIGTFQALNIVWLTCLLSVN' A
#
# COMPACT_ATOMS: atom_id res chain seq x y z
N MET A 1 -34.09 -14.05 6.28
CA MET A 1 -33.13 -14.40 7.35
C MET A 1 -33.59 -13.74 8.65
N ARG A 2 -34.03 -14.50 9.66
CA ARG A 2 -34.38 -13.97 10.98
C ARG A 2 -33.20 -14.18 11.92
N VAL A 3 -32.87 -13.18 12.71
CA VAL A 3 -31.71 -13.18 13.60
C VAL A 3 -32.22 -12.95 15.03
N SER A 4 -31.74 -13.75 15.99
CA SER A 4 -32.13 -13.59 17.40
C SER A 4 -31.49 -12.34 18.01
N GLU A 5 -32.16 -11.74 18.98
CA GLU A 5 -31.61 -10.54 19.65
C GLU A 5 -30.32 -10.83 20.43
N SER A 6 -30.10 -12.10 20.81
CA SER A 6 -28.89 -12.56 21.51
C SER A 6 -27.59 -12.40 20.72
N VAL A 7 -27.63 -12.23 19.40
CA VAL A 7 -26.42 -12.01 18.58
C VAL A 7 -26.19 -10.54 18.24
N ARG A 8 -26.98 -9.62 18.80
CA ARG A 8 -26.80 -8.19 18.60
C ARG A 8 -25.50 -7.73 19.24
N LEU A 9 -24.64 -7.08 18.45
CA LEU A 9 -23.43 -6.45 18.94
C LEU A 9 -23.74 -5.02 19.39
N GLY A 10 -23.65 -4.78 20.70
CA GLY A 10 -23.88 -3.48 21.32
C GLY A 10 -25.36 -3.08 21.41
N SER A 11 -25.59 -1.82 21.81
CA SER A 11 -26.94 -1.30 22.03
C SER A 11 -27.63 -0.89 20.72
N SER A 12 -28.97 -0.98 20.71
CA SER A 12 -29.78 -0.52 19.57
C SER A 12 -29.47 0.94 19.22
N GLY A 13 -29.23 1.22 17.94
CA GLY A 13 -28.93 2.57 17.45
C GLY A 13 -27.49 3.06 17.67
N GLN A 14 -26.62 2.29 18.31
CA GLN A 14 -25.24 2.70 18.63
C GLN A 14 -24.16 2.12 17.70
N ALA A 15 -24.56 1.48 16.60
CA ALA A 15 -23.63 0.80 15.68
C ALA A 15 -22.70 1.75 14.93
N LEU A 16 -23.17 2.96 14.59
CA LEU A 16 -22.45 3.90 13.72
C LEU A 16 -21.07 4.28 14.29
N ASN A 17 -21.01 4.60 15.58
CA ASN A 17 -19.76 4.98 16.25
C ASN A 17 -18.74 3.83 16.28
N ALA A 18 -19.20 2.59 16.43
CA ALA A 18 -18.33 1.42 16.42
C ALA A 18 -17.80 1.16 15.00
N LEU A 19 -18.66 1.26 13.98
CA LEU A 19 -18.27 1.10 12.58
C LEU A 19 -17.25 2.14 12.16
N GLN A 20 -17.46 3.41 12.51
CA GLN A 20 -16.55 4.49 12.12
C GLN A 20 -15.13 4.26 12.67
N LYS A 21 -15.01 3.87 13.95
CA LYS A 21 -13.71 3.51 14.55
C LYS A 21 -13.03 2.33 13.84
N VAL A 22 -13.80 1.36 13.38
CA VAL A 22 -13.26 0.20 12.63
C VAL A 22 -12.81 0.63 11.24
N VAL A 23 -13.61 1.45 10.55
CA VAL A 23 -13.27 1.99 9.22
C VAL A 23 -11.99 2.81 9.28
N ASP A 24 -11.83 3.68 10.28
CA ASP A 24 -10.62 4.50 10.43
C ASP A 24 -9.37 3.62 10.58
N ARG A 25 -9.45 2.58 11.43
CA ARG A 25 -8.35 1.63 11.62
C ARG A 25 -8.08 0.79 10.38
N ALA A 26 -9.13 0.32 9.71
CA ALA A 26 -8.99 -0.45 8.48
C ALA A 26 -8.34 0.39 7.37
N THR A 27 -8.69 1.67 7.28
CA THR A 27 -8.11 2.61 6.32
C THR A 27 -6.60 2.75 6.56
N VAL A 28 -6.18 2.99 7.79
CA VAL A 28 -4.75 3.05 8.14
C VAL A 28 -4.04 1.72 7.82
N GLY A 29 -4.67 0.59 8.12
CA GLY A 29 -4.12 -0.73 7.82
C GLY A 29 -3.88 -0.94 6.32
N VAL A 30 -4.87 -0.61 5.47
CA VAL A 30 -4.76 -0.73 4.02
C VAL A 30 -3.71 0.23 3.45
N SER A 31 -3.65 1.47 3.96
CA SER A 31 -2.61 2.42 3.55
C SER A 31 -1.21 1.91 3.90
N ALA A 32 -1.01 1.35 5.10
CA ALA A 32 0.27 0.78 5.50
C ALA A 32 0.67 -0.43 4.63
N GLU A 33 -0.29 -1.30 4.29
CA GLU A 33 -0.06 -2.43 3.38
C GLU A 33 0.35 -1.95 1.98
N ALA A 34 -0.35 -0.95 1.43
CA ALA A 34 -0.05 -0.39 0.11
C ALA A 34 1.36 0.23 0.07
N VAL A 35 1.76 0.97 1.11
CA VAL A 35 3.10 1.54 1.27
C VAL A 35 4.16 0.44 1.27
N GLY A 36 3.99 -0.60 2.09
CA GLY A 36 4.95 -1.71 2.15
C GLY A 36 5.04 -2.50 0.83
N ALA A 37 3.91 -2.68 0.13
CA ALA A 37 3.90 -3.31 -1.17
C ALA A 37 4.67 -2.49 -2.23
N LEU A 38 4.48 -1.16 -2.23
CA LEU A 38 5.19 -0.25 -3.12
C LEU A 38 6.69 -0.23 -2.85
N GLU A 39 7.14 -0.23 -1.59
CA GLU A 39 8.56 -0.33 -1.25
C GLU A 39 9.19 -1.62 -1.79
N SER A 40 8.51 -2.76 -1.62
CA SER A 40 8.99 -4.06 -2.10
C SER A 40 9.09 -4.09 -3.63
N LEU A 41 8.08 -3.57 -4.32
CA LEU A 41 8.07 -3.47 -5.78
C LEU A 41 9.18 -2.56 -6.29
N LEU A 42 9.39 -1.42 -5.64
CA LEU A 42 10.46 -0.49 -5.98
C LEU A 42 11.83 -1.16 -5.83
N LYS A 43 12.08 -1.84 -4.70
CA LYS A 43 13.34 -2.56 -4.46
C LYS A 43 13.63 -3.61 -5.54
N LYS A 44 12.63 -4.41 -5.91
CA LYS A 44 12.77 -5.40 -6.99
C LYS A 44 13.02 -4.75 -8.35
N THR A 45 12.32 -3.66 -8.65
CA THR A 45 12.51 -2.90 -9.88
C THR A 45 13.93 -2.32 -9.96
N VAL A 46 14.46 -1.88 -8.81
CA VAL A 46 15.83 -1.39 -8.67
C VAL A 46 16.86 -2.44 -9.01
N GLU A 47 16.73 -3.61 -8.39
CA GLU A 47 17.64 -4.74 -8.60
C GLU A 47 17.59 -5.25 -10.05
N TYR A 48 16.39 -5.39 -10.62
CA TYR A 48 16.23 -5.82 -12.01
C TYR A 48 16.90 -4.87 -13.00
N SER A 49 16.74 -3.58 -12.79
CA SER A 49 17.29 -2.56 -13.70
C SER A 49 18.81 -2.44 -13.64
N LYS A 50 19.44 -2.91 -12.55
CA LYS A 50 20.92 -3.03 -12.47
C LYS A 50 21.46 -4.22 -13.27
N THR A 51 20.65 -5.26 -13.47
CA THR A 51 21.08 -6.49 -14.17
C THR A 51 20.70 -6.50 -15.65
N ARG A 52 19.62 -5.79 -16.01
CA ARG A 52 19.11 -5.70 -17.39
C ARG A 52 20.01 -4.82 -18.26
N LYS A 53 20.54 -5.42 -19.34
CA LYS A 53 21.35 -4.72 -20.36
C LYS A 53 20.53 -4.41 -21.62
N GLN A 54 20.51 -3.16 -22.05
CA GLN A 54 19.95 -2.69 -23.32
C GLN A 54 20.85 -1.57 -23.87
N PHE A 55 20.94 -1.43 -25.19
CA PHE A 55 21.84 -0.46 -25.84
C PHE A 55 23.32 -0.61 -25.44
N GLY A 56 23.76 -1.84 -25.15
CA GLY A 56 25.13 -2.13 -24.74
C GLY A 56 25.49 -1.76 -23.30
N THR A 57 24.57 -1.18 -22.52
CA THR A 57 24.78 -0.80 -21.11
C THR A 57 23.65 -1.31 -20.21
N VAL A 58 23.82 -1.22 -18.90
CA VAL A 58 22.77 -1.52 -17.93
C VAL A 58 21.73 -0.39 -17.89
N ILE A 59 20.44 -0.72 -17.81
CA ILE A 59 19.39 0.31 -17.90
C ILE A 59 19.33 1.23 -16.66
N GLY A 60 19.88 0.81 -15.52
CA GLY A 60 19.99 1.63 -14.32
C GLY A 60 20.86 2.89 -14.47
N THR A 61 21.67 2.99 -15.54
CA THR A 61 22.50 4.18 -15.82
C THR A 61 21.70 5.33 -16.44
N PHE A 62 20.50 5.08 -16.98
CA PHE A 62 19.68 6.12 -17.58
C PHE A 62 19.05 7.05 -16.53
N GLN A 63 19.26 8.35 -16.68
CA GLN A 63 18.74 9.38 -15.77
C GLN A 63 17.20 9.37 -15.65
N ALA A 64 16.49 9.08 -16.75
CA ALA A 64 15.03 8.98 -16.73
C ALA A 64 14.52 7.91 -15.74
N LEU A 65 15.22 6.77 -15.66
CA LEU A 65 14.89 5.72 -14.70
C LEU A 65 15.16 6.21 -13.27
N ASN A 66 16.32 6.81 -13.03
CA ASN A 66 16.72 7.32 -11.71
C ASN A 66 15.76 8.40 -11.17
N ILE A 67 15.27 9.29 -12.03
CA ILE A 67 14.28 10.32 -11.65
C ILE A 67 12.97 9.67 -11.22
N VAL A 68 12.42 8.73 -12.01
CA VAL A 68 11.16 8.05 -11.67
C VAL A 68 11.24 7.34 -10.32
N TRP A 69 12.39 6.74 -10.01
CA TRP A 69 12.60 6.01 -8.76
C TRP A 69 12.74 6.94 -7.57
N LEU A 70 13.48 8.04 -7.76
CA LEU A 70 13.62 9.07 -6.74
C LEU A 70 12.26 9.68 -6.40
N THR A 71 11.42 9.95 -7.40
CA THR A 71 10.04 10.42 -7.19
C THR A 71 9.19 9.40 -6.43
N CYS A 72 9.30 8.11 -6.74
CA CYS A 72 8.61 7.06 -5.98
C CYS A 72 9.08 7.00 -4.52
N LEU A 73 10.40 7.08 -4.26
CA LEU A 73 10.92 7.06 -2.88
C LEU A 73 10.38 8.22 -2.04
N LEU A 74 10.37 9.43 -2.61
CA LEU A 74 9.88 10.63 -1.93
C LEU A 74 8.36 10.65 -1.74
N SER A 75 7.61 9.81 -2.46
CA SER A 75 6.15 9.73 -2.32
C SER A 75 5.71 8.73 -1.25
N VAL A 76 6.63 7.88 -0.79
CA VAL A 76 6.36 6.76 0.13
C VAL A 76 6.87 7.07 1.55
N ASN A 77 7.69 8.13 1.71
CA ASN A 77 8.34 8.54 2.96
C ASN A 77 8.18 10.05 3.20
#